data_AF-A0A8X6U7X8-F1
#
_entry.id   AF-A0A8X6U7X8-F1
#
_cell.length_a   1.000
_cell.length_b   1.000
_cell.length_c   1.000
_cell.angle_alpha   90.00
_cell.angle_beta   90.00
_cell.angle_gamma   90.00
#
_symmetry.space_group_name_H-M   'P 1'
#
loop_
_entity.id
_entity.type
_entity.pdbx_description
1 polymer ?
#
loop_
_entity_poly.entity_id
_entity_poly.type
_entity_poly.pdbx_seq_one_letter_code
_entity_poly.pdbx_strand_id
1 'polypeptide(L)' 'MRIHTSVALTPVFFIPLVPDGKPEIISAVNASSTSIRLKWAPPPENSIHGEFIGYRITYRPRDRPEDEREIILRFPALR' A
#
# COMPACT_ATOMS: atom_id res chain seq x y z
N MET A 1 49.80 -29.33 -2.97
CA MET A 1 49.25 -28.11 -3.59
C MET A 1 47.74 -28.13 -3.38
N ARG A 2 47.22 -27.37 -2.41
CA ARG A 2 45.79 -27.32 -2.07
C ARG A 2 45.20 -26.06 -2.71
N ILE A 3 44.23 -26.23 -3.61
CA ILE A 3 43.50 -25.11 -4.20
C ILE A 3 42.34 -24.81 -3.27
N HIS A 4 42.39 -23.68 -2.56
CA HIS A 4 41.27 -23.19 -1.78
C HIS A 4 40.48 -22.23 -2.67
N THR A 5 39.48 -22.75 -3.39
CA THR A 5 38.50 -21.88 -4.04
C THR A 5 37.51 -21.44 -2.97
N SER A 6 37.53 -20.15 -2.61
CA SER A 6 36.50 -19.57 -1.74
C SER A 6 35.32 -19.14 -2.61
N VAL A 7 34.17 -19.78 -2.44
CA VAL A 7 32.91 -19.34 -3.03
C VAL A 7 32.17 -18.55 -1.94
N ALA A 8 32.01 -17.24 -2.16
CA ALA A 8 31.18 -16.40 -1.31
C ALA A 8 29.80 -16.26 -1.94
N LEU A 9 28.76 -16.77 -1.28
CA LEU A 9 27.38 -16.46 -1.61
C LEU A 9 26.97 -15.25 -0.78
N THR A 10 26.83 -14.09 -1.42
CA THR A 10 26.24 -12.90 -0.81
C THR A 10 24.73 -13.09 -0.68
N PRO A 11 24.12 -12.87 0.49
CA PRO A 11 22.67 -12.91 0.63
C PRO A 11 22.04 -11.80 -0.22
N VAL A 12 21.14 -12.18 -1.13
CA VAL A 12 20.25 -11.24 -1.80
C VAL A 12 19.05 -11.04 -0.88
N PHE A 13 19.00 -9.90 -0.20
CA PHE A 13 17.86 -9.56 0.64
C PHE A 13 16.68 -9.15 -0.25
N PHE A 14 15.63 -9.97 -0.31
CA PHE A 14 14.35 -9.61 -0.94
C PHE A 14 13.49 -8.93 0.14
N ILE A 15 13.64 -7.62 0.27
CA ILE A 15 12.86 -6.82 1.23
C ILE A 15 11.39 -6.92 0.77
N PRO A 16 10.43 -7.32 1.63
CA PRO A 16 9.07 -7.61 1.20
C PRO A 16 8.38 -6.36 0.65
N LEU A 17 7.61 -6.59 -0.42
CA LEU A 17 6.84 -5.68 -1.29
C LEU A 17 5.76 -4.84 -0.57
N VAL A 18 6.07 -4.25 0.58
CA VAL A 18 5.23 -3.21 1.18
C VAL A 18 5.68 -1.90 0.53
N PRO A 19 4.79 -1.15 -0.15
CA PRO A 19 5.14 0.20 -0.57
C PRO A 19 5.62 0.98 0.66
N ASP A 20 6.84 1.51 0.62
CA ASP A 20 7.39 2.29 1.74
C ASP A 20 6.60 3.61 1.91
N GLY A 21 5.88 4.03 0.87
CA GLY A 21 5.05 5.21 0.88
C GLY A 21 3.59 4.88 1.15
N LYS A 22 2.95 5.81 1.86
CA LYS A 22 1.52 5.80 2.14
C LYS A 22 0.82 6.88 1.30
N PRO A 23 -0.44 6.65 0.89
CA PRO A 23 -1.28 7.72 0.37
C PRO A 23 -1.42 8.83 1.42
N GLU A 24 -1.34 10.09 0.99
CA GLU A 24 -1.56 11.22 1.88
C GLU A 24 -3.04 11.60 1.87
N ILE A 25 -3.71 11.58 3.02
CA ILE A 25 -5.11 12.02 3.12
C ILE A 25 -5.15 13.54 3.07
N ILE A 26 -5.64 14.08 1.95
CA ILE A 26 -5.76 15.53 1.72
C ILE A 26 -7.00 16.08 2.43
N SER A 27 -8.12 15.35 2.38
CA SER A 27 -9.35 15.76 3.05
C SER A 27 -10.28 14.57 3.32
N ALA A 28 -10.94 14.58 4.47
CA ALA A 28 -12.04 13.68 4.80
C ALA A 28 -13.19 14.53 5.37
N VAL A 29 -14.21 14.81 4.55
CA VAL A 29 -15.33 15.67 4.96
C VAL A 29 -16.64 14.90 4.94
N ASN A 30 -17.51 15.16 5.90
CA ASN A 30 -18.86 14.62 5.89
C ASN A 30 -19.61 15.20 4.69
N ALA A 31 -20.03 14.34 3.77
CA ALA A 31 -20.82 14.73 2.60
C ALA A 31 -22.33 14.64 2.90
N SER A 32 -22.73 13.78 3.84
CA SER A 32 -24.06 13.67 4.43
C SER A 32 -23.99 12.98 5.78
N SER A 33 -25.09 12.94 6.54
CA SER A 33 -25.17 12.24 7.84
C SER A 33 -24.70 10.78 7.81
N THR A 34 -24.62 10.15 6.64
CA THR A 34 -24.21 8.76 6.44
C THR A 34 -23.06 8.58 5.44
N SER A 35 -22.43 9.65 4.94
CA SER A 35 -21.36 9.55 3.94
C SER A 35 -20.19 10.50 4.17
N ILE A 36 -18.99 10.05 3.81
CA ILE A 36 -17.75 10.82 3.89
C ILE A 36 -17.16 10.91 2.48
N ARG A 37 -16.77 12.11 2.08
CA ARG A 37 -15.97 12.38 0.88
C ARG A 37 -14.50 12.39 1.28
N LEU A 38 -13.77 11.38 0.81
CA LEU A 38 -12.34 11.21 1.02
C LEU A 38 -11.57 11.66 -0.23
N LYS A 39 -10.52 12.47 -0.05
CA LYS A 39 -9.53 12.81 -1.09
C LYS A 39 -8.15 12.48 -0.56
N TRP A 40 -7.33 11.87 -1.41
CA TRP A 40 -5.95 11.50 -1.10
C TRP A 40 -5.04 11.71 -2.30
N ALA A 41 -3.75 11.90 -2.03
CA ALA A 41 -2.69 11.89 -3.03
C ALA A 41 -2.12 10.46 -3.18
N PRO A 42 -1.64 10.09 -4.38
CA PRO A 42 -0.90 8.85 -4.56
C PRO A 42 0.41 8.85 -3.74
N PRO A 43 0.90 7.68 -3.32
CA PRO A 43 2.22 7.58 -2.72
C PRO A 43 3.30 7.96 -3.76
N PRO A 44 4.47 8.45 -3.31
CA PRO A 44 5.60 8.73 -4.20
C PRO A 44 5.98 7.51 -5.04
N GLU A 45 6.22 7.67 -6.35
CA GLU A 45 6.50 6.53 -7.25
C GLU A 45 7.72 5.72 -6.82
N ASN A 46 8.75 6.38 -6.30
CA ASN A 46 9.96 5.75 -5.78
C ASN A 46 9.74 4.89 -4.53
N SER A 47 8.55 4.98 -3.93
CA SER A 47 8.15 4.21 -2.76
C SER A 47 7.21 3.04 -3.12
N ILE A 48 6.76 2.97 -4.38
CA ILE A 48 5.97 1.87 -4.91
C ILE A 48 6.95 0.85 -5.52
N HIS A 49 7.28 -0.18 -4.74
CA HIS A 49 8.14 -1.26 -5.21
C HIS A 49 7.32 -2.25 -6.04
N GLY A 50 7.02 -1.90 -7.30
CA GLY A 50 6.29 -2.75 -8.24
C GLY A 50 5.19 -2.02 -9.02
N GLU A 51 4.25 -2.77 -9.57
CA GLU A 51 3.12 -2.21 -10.32
C GLU A 51 2.03 -1.72 -9.35
N PHE A 52 1.61 -0.46 -9.52
CA PHE A 52 0.50 0.10 -8.76
C PHE A 52 -0.85 -0.43 -9.26
N ILE A 53 -1.46 -1.33 -8.50
CA ILE A 53 -2.71 -2.01 -8.90
C ILE A 53 -4.00 -1.37 -8.33
N GLY A 54 -3.88 -0.44 -7.37
CA GLY A 54 -5.04 0.17 -6.73
C GLY A 54 -4.87 0.57 -5.27
N TYR A 55 -5.98 0.97 -4.65
CA TYR A 55 -6.07 1.31 -3.24
C TYR A 55 -6.96 0.32 -2.47
N ARG A 56 -6.62 0.11 -1.20
CA ARG A 56 -7.44 -0.58 -0.22
C ARG A 56 -7.82 0.43 0.86
N ILE A 57 -9.11 0.61 1.09
CA ILE A 57 -9.65 1.55 2.07
C ILE A 57 -10.38 0.76 3.14
N THR A 58 -9.92 0.88 4.38
CA THR A 58 -10.56 0.25 5.53
C THR A 58 -11.21 1.32 6.40
N TYR A 59 -12.46 1.10 6.80
CA TYR A 59 -13.21 2.02 7.64
C TYR A 59 -14.12 1.26 8.60
N ARG A 60 -14.44 1.90 9.73
CA ARG A 60 -15.33 1.35 10.75
C ARG A 60 -16.04 2.48 11.49
N PRO A 61 -17.27 2.26 11.99
CA PRO A 61 -17.89 3.19 12.94
C PRO A 61 -16.99 3.36 14.17
N ARG A 62 -17.03 4.55 14.78
CA ARG A 62 -16.26 4.83 16.00
C ARG A 62 -16.74 3.97 17.16
N ASP A 63 -18.05 3.80 17.24
CA ASP A 63 -18.79 3.14 18.33
C ASP A 63 -18.94 1.63 18.13
N ARG A 64 -18.56 1.10 16.95
CA ARG A 64 -18.60 -0.32 16.59
C ARG A 64 -17.30 -0.73 15.90
N PRO A 65 -16.20 -0.91 16.64
CA PRO A 65 -14.92 -1.30 16.05
C PRO A 65 -14.96 -2.67 15.35
N GLU A 66 -15.88 -3.54 15.74
CA GLU A 66 -16.13 -4.85 15.13
C GLU A 66 -16.72 -4.76 13.71
N ASP A 67 -17.37 -3.65 13.37
CA ASP A 67 -17.99 -3.40 12.06
C ASP A 67 -16.95 -2.83 11.07
N GLU A 68 -15.76 -3.42 11.00
CA GLU A 68 -14.74 -3.05 10.04
C GLU A 68 -15.14 -3.48 8.62
N ARG A 69 -15.01 -2.54 7.68
CA ARG A 69 -15.36 -2.73 6.29
C ARG A 69 -14.18 -2.33 5.41
N GLU A 70 -14.02 -3.06 4.31
CA GLU A 70 -12.97 -2.83 3.33
C GLU A 70 -13.60 -2.51 1.97
N ILE A 71 -13.01 -1.55 1.26
CA ILE A 71 -13.29 -1.23 -0.14
C ILE A 71 -11.99 -1.35 -0.92
N ILE A 72 -12.01 -2.07 -2.03
CA ILE A 72 -10.85 -2.21 -2.93
C ILE A 72 -11.14 -1.44 -4.22
N LEU A 73 -10.35 -0.41 -4.47
CA LEU A 73 -10.37 0.39 -5.70
C LEU A 73 -9.27 -0.13 -6.62
N ARG A 74 -9.62 -1.05 -7.53
CA ARG A 74 -8.69 -1.55 -8.55
C ARG A 74 -8.75 -0.63 -9.77
N PHE A 75 -7.61 -0.21 -10.28
CA PHE A 75 -7.54 0.45 -11.58
C PHE A 75 -7.17 -0.64 -12.60
N PRO A 76 -8.11 -1.10 -13.45
CA PRO A 76 -7.74 -1.97 -14.55
C PRO A 76 -6.70 -1.22 -15.38
N ALA A 77 -5.57 -1.87 -15.67
CA ALA A 77 -4.51 -1.30 -16.48
C ALA A 77 -5.13 -0.65 -17.72
N LEU A 78 -4.91 0.66 -17.88
CA LEU A 78 -5.27 1.39 -19.07
C LEU A 78 -4.70 0.63 -20.28
N ARG A 79 -5.57 0.05 -21.10
CA ARG A 79 -5.22 -0.44 -22.44
C ARG A 79 -5.30 0.71 -23.42
#